data_AF-A0A101M595-F1
#
_entry.id   AF-A0A101M595-F1
#
_cell.length_a   1.000
_cell.length_b   1.000
_cell.length_c   1.000
_cell.angle_alpha   90.00
_cell.angle_beta   90.00
_cell.angle_gamma   90.00
#
_symmetry.space_group_name_H-M   'P 1'
#
loop_
_entity.id
_entity.type
_entity.pdbx_description
1 polymer ?
#
loop_
_entity_poly.entity_id
_entity_poly.type
_entity_poly.pdbx_seq_one_letter_code
_entity_poly.pdbx_strand_id
1 'polypeptide(L)'
;MYKRYTMEVSQPSLAQFNLEITNPEELLMVLNHLQNEPFMVNEDHLAYINDNRVELVNAGLLLPYELSRCSLSTLRASLRKAYDKNQEVKSVTTFQTLLSTLSKHLSQAYQQDQILTIATLFKGYTLYLPAFMDFRGRIYHRSKDLHGNDLTRSLLLFATSYIPKYSTDDYSFPHLDEEEEVQRSQSTTTPNKEETKATKHHLDAKGIIEVLLKQAACNYKRWSNMDAALTWMKSKLVDFKSADQKTSKDRDRSYLDKPYLSSSDLDQPENKEDILFLGSDQPETVSVSSTQQHILELVKGARQPFLFLSFLRPLMIGGSLLAHRTACIPIYQDASASAYQLLAYFTLNEKIATRTNLIRGLTLNKESFTEGSNDIQDIYEYYKDGLKRYLYHKLNQEMYNLIEPNLTRKLVKSIFMPMIYGKSMFSVGVSIKEESSLGQILTKKDCIHLAKDIKNYWSQDNQIGYLLMKLLSNIGWLCSIQNKKLFYSNKYYRTIQDYKKSEVRNKEQRLGINASNCFPLVVEERSSISLPCRGWSPNYILKPGQVTRQVPLAPILPLV
;
A
#
# COMPACT_ATOMS: atom_id res chain seq x y z
N MET A 1 -5.48 33.39 -15.58
CA MET A 1 -4.79 33.09 -14.32
C MET A 1 -5.82 32.63 -13.29
N TYR A 2 -5.84 31.36 -12.91
CA TYR A 2 -6.71 30.91 -11.81
C TYR A 2 -6.03 31.25 -10.49
N LYS A 3 -6.65 32.10 -9.65
CA LYS A 3 -6.19 32.34 -8.29
C LYS A 3 -6.31 31.01 -7.52
N ARG A 4 -5.19 30.33 -7.28
CA ARG A 4 -5.16 29.17 -6.38
C ARG A 4 -5.35 29.70 -4.96
N TYR A 5 -6.49 29.38 -4.36
CA TYR A 5 -6.72 29.64 -2.95
C TYR A 5 -6.20 28.48 -2.13
N THR A 6 -5.49 28.77 -1.05
CA THR A 6 -5.24 27.77 -0.02
C THR A 6 -6.51 27.67 0.81
N MET A 7 -7.07 26.47 0.91
CA MET A 7 -8.13 26.20 1.86
C MET A 7 -7.51 26.04 3.24
N GLU A 8 -7.96 26.86 4.18
CA GLU A 8 -7.67 26.67 5.59
C GLU A 8 -8.92 26.13 6.28
N VAL A 9 -8.71 25.25 7.23
CA VAL A 9 -9.71 25.02 8.28
C VAL A 9 -9.59 26.19 9.26
N SER A 10 -10.70 26.63 9.84
CA SER A 10 -10.67 27.61 10.93
C SER A 10 -9.62 27.22 12.01
N GLN A 11 -8.92 28.26 12.49
CA GLN A 11 -7.63 28.26 13.19
C GLN A 11 -7.53 27.50 14.56
N PRO A 12 -6.32 27.40 15.16
CA PRO A 12 -5.82 26.27 15.95
C PRO A 12 -6.16 26.40 17.44
N SER A 13 -7.44 26.48 17.80
CA SER A 13 -7.78 26.11 19.17
C SER A 13 -7.77 24.58 19.24
N LEU A 14 -7.01 24.01 20.18
CA LEU A 14 -7.10 22.58 20.53
C LEU A 14 -8.54 22.15 20.85
N ALA A 15 -9.45 23.10 21.08
CA ALA A 15 -10.86 22.90 21.38
C ALA A 15 -11.78 22.71 20.15
N GLN A 16 -11.33 22.95 18.92
CA GLN A 16 -12.18 22.82 17.72
C GLN A 16 -11.64 21.75 16.78
N PHE A 17 -11.87 20.49 17.14
CA PHE A 17 -11.75 19.40 16.19
C PHE A 17 -12.89 19.49 15.18
N ASN A 18 -12.62 19.22 13.90
CA ASN A 18 -13.65 19.03 12.87
C ASN A 18 -14.44 17.72 13.06
N LEU A 19 -14.48 17.22 14.28
CA LEU A 19 -15.02 15.93 14.66
C LEU A 19 -15.58 16.05 16.09
N GLU A 20 -16.90 15.94 16.21
CA GLU A 20 -17.60 15.79 17.49
C GLU A 20 -17.80 14.29 17.72
N ILE A 21 -17.20 13.73 18.77
CA ILE A 21 -17.35 12.30 19.09
C ILE A 21 -18.69 12.09 19.80
N THR A 22 -19.56 11.26 19.24
CA THR A 22 -20.90 10.98 19.80
C THR A 22 -20.94 9.70 20.60
N ASN A 23 -20.11 8.71 20.26
CA ASN A 23 -19.96 7.46 21.01
C ASN A 23 -18.46 7.18 21.20
N PRO A 24 -17.83 7.82 22.21
CA PRO A 24 -16.40 7.71 22.43
C PRO A 24 -15.99 6.30 22.83
N GLU A 25 -16.82 5.57 23.55
CA GLU A 25 -16.50 4.22 24.02
C GLU A 25 -16.35 3.23 22.86
N GLU A 26 -17.34 3.14 21.97
CA GLU A 26 -17.24 2.25 20.80
C GLU A 26 -16.11 2.68 19.85
N LEU A 27 -15.92 3.98 19.64
CA LEU A 27 -14.87 4.48 18.78
C LEU A 27 -13.48 4.16 19.35
N LEU A 28 -13.28 4.40 20.65
CA LEU A 28 -12.03 4.07 21.34
C LEU A 28 -11.82 2.57 21.38
N MET A 29 -12.87 1.75 21.52
CA MET A 29 -12.75 0.29 21.41
C MET A 29 -12.20 -0.13 20.05
N VAL A 30 -12.70 0.44 18.95
CA VAL A 30 -12.19 0.15 17.59
C VAL A 30 -10.73 0.60 17.43
N LEU A 31 -10.40 1.82 17.87
CA LEU A 31 -9.03 2.34 17.77
C LEU A 31 -8.06 1.53 18.65
N ASN A 32 -8.47 1.20 19.87
CA ASN A 32 -7.70 0.36 20.79
C ASN A 32 -7.50 -1.04 20.22
N HIS A 33 -8.52 -1.63 19.59
CA HIS A 33 -8.37 -2.93 18.93
C HIS A 33 -7.29 -2.89 17.83
N LEU A 34 -7.33 -1.89 16.95
CA LEU A 34 -6.36 -1.76 15.86
C LEU A 34 -4.93 -1.45 16.35
N GLN A 35 -4.77 -0.61 17.37
CA GLN A 35 -3.45 -0.23 17.87
C GLN A 35 -2.82 -1.30 18.79
N ASN A 36 -3.66 -2.14 19.43
CA ASN A 36 -3.21 -3.23 20.29
C ASN A 36 -2.82 -4.48 19.49
N GLU A 37 -3.02 -4.48 18.17
CA GLU A 37 -2.54 -5.56 17.32
C GLU A 37 -1.00 -5.55 17.31
N PRO A 38 -0.35 -6.61 17.82
CA PRO A 38 1.10 -6.65 17.92
C PRO A 38 1.70 -7.09 16.59
N PHE A 39 2.72 -6.38 16.12
CA PHE A 39 3.48 -6.70 14.93
C PHE A 39 4.92 -7.08 15.28
N MET A 40 5.60 -7.77 14.38
CA MET A 40 7.04 -8.03 14.44
C MET A 40 7.67 -7.82 13.06
N VAL A 41 8.99 -7.61 13.04
CA VAL A 41 9.75 -7.57 11.80
C VAL A 41 9.91 -8.98 11.25
N ASN A 42 9.70 -9.17 9.95
CA ASN A 42 10.00 -10.40 9.23
C ASN A 42 11.53 -10.56 9.09
N GLU A 43 12.17 -11.07 10.14
CA GLU A 43 13.62 -11.08 10.25
C GLU A 43 14.30 -11.88 9.13
N ASP A 44 13.73 -13.03 8.76
CA ASP A 44 14.27 -13.86 7.68
C ASP A 44 14.21 -13.13 6.33
N HIS A 45 13.11 -12.40 6.08
CA HIS A 45 12.95 -11.62 4.86
C HIS A 45 13.87 -10.40 4.85
N LEU A 46 14.03 -9.73 5.98
CA LEU A 46 14.99 -8.64 6.13
C LEU A 46 16.42 -9.09 5.91
N ALA A 47 16.83 -10.22 6.52
CA ALA A 47 18.14 -10.81 6.35
C ALA A 47 18.41 -11.10 4.87
N TYR A 48 17.47 -11.77 4.20
CA TYR A 48 17.60 -12.04 2.76
C TYR A 48 17.74 -10.76 1.92
N ILE A 49 16.96 -9.72 2.19
CA ILE A 49 17.06 -8.45 1.46
C ILE A 49 18.45 -7.84 1.65
N ASN A 50 19.00 -7.89 2.86
CA ASN A 50 20.33 -7.36 3.16
C ASN A 50 21.43 -8.20 2.49
N ASP A 51 21.34 -9.52 2.59
CA ASP A 51 22.32 -10.46 2.05
C ASP A 51 22.35 -10.46 0.51
N ASN A 52 21.24 -10.11 -0.13
CA ASN A 52 21.07 -10.10 -1.59
C ASN A 52 20.86 -8.69 -2.15
N ARG A 53 21.31 -7.65 -1.42
CA ARG A 53 21.02 -6.26 -1.77
C ARG A 53 21.55 -5.89 -3.15
N VAL A 54 22.74 -6.38 -3.50
CA VAL A 54 23.39 -6.11 -4.79
C VAL A 54 22.57 -6.70 -5.94
N GLU A 55 22.12 -7.94 -5.81
CA GLU A 55 21.29 -8.62 -6.79
C GLU A 55 19.92 -7.95 -6.94
N LEU A 56 19.31 -7.52 -5.83
CA LEU A 56 18.06 -6.78 -5.84
C LEU A 56 18.20 -5.40 -6.52
N VAL A 57 19.34 -4.74 -6.37
CA VAL A 57 19.66 -3.49 -7.09
C VAL A 57 19.84 -3.77 -8.57
N ASN A 58 20.61 -4.79 -8.94
CA ASN A 58 20.83 -5.20 -10.33
C ASN A 58 19.54 -5.61 -11.04
N ALA A 59 18.61 -6.25 -10.31
CA ALA A 59 17.28 -6.59 -10.79
C ALA A 59 16.34 -5.37 -10.94
N GLY A 60 16.71 -4.21 -10.37
CA GLY A 60 15.90 -2.99 -10.36
C GLY A 60 14.79 -2.99 -9.30
N LEU A 61 14.87 -3.86 -8.30
CA LEU A 61 13.91 -3.96 -7.20
C LEU A 61 14.23 -2.97 -6.07
N LEU A 62 15.52 -2.74 -5.81
CA LEU A 62 16.02 -1.71 -4.91
C LEU A 62 16.82 -0.66 -5.67
N LEU A 63 16.89 0.54 -5.10
CA LEU A 63 17.85 1.55 -5.54
C LEU A 63 19.17 1.40 -4.78
N PRO A 64 20.31 1.75 -5.41
CA PRO A 64 21.60 1.78 -4.73
C PRO A 64 21.54 2.63 -3.45
N TYR A 65 22.05 2.10 -2.35
CA TYR A 65 21.94 2.76 -1.05
C TYR A 65 22.75 4.06 -0.99
N GLU A 66 23.78 4.18 -1.81
CA GLU A 66 24.62 5.36 -1.98
C GLU A 66 23.80 6.57 -2.42
N LEU A 67 22.71 6.35 -3.17
CA LEU A 67 21.78 7.40 -3.57
C LEU A 67 21.04 8.01 -2.38
N SER A 68 20.80 7.26 -1.30
CA SER A 68 20.14 7.77 -0.09
C SER A 68 20.99 8.83 0.64
N ARG A 69 22.31 8.80 0.44
CA ARG A 69 23.28 9.70 1.11
C ARG A 69 23.61 10.93 0.27
N CYS A 70 23.10 11.00 -0.96
CA CYS A 70 23.41 12.06 -1.89
C CYS A 70 22.46 13.26 -1.74
N SER A 71 22.99 14.49 -1.85
CA SER A 71 22.17 15.70 -1.89
C SER A 71 21.78 16.06 -3.33
N LEU A 72 20.51 16.45 -3.53
CA LEU A 72 20.02 16.89 -4.84
C LEU A 72 20.81 18.11 -5.35
N SER A 73 21.24 19.01 -4.47
CA SER A 73 22.06 20.18 -4.82
C SER A 73 23.39 19.78 -5.43
N THR A 74 24.09 18.82 -4.84
CA THR A 74 25.39 18.32 -5.34
C THR A 74 25.21 17.66 -6.70
N LEU A 75 24.23 16.77 -6.83
CA LEU A 75 24.01 16.04 -8.08
C LEU A 75 23.43 16.89 -9.20
N ARG A 76 22.69 17.97 -8.89
CA ARG A 76 22.13 18.88 -9.89
C ARG A 76 23.21 19.55 -10.73
N ALA A 77 24.32 19.97 -10.14
CA ALA A 77 25.42 20.60 -10.86
C ALA A 77 26.09 19.60 -11.82
N SER A 78 26.38 18.39 -11.35
CA SER A 78 26.93 17.31 -12.16
C SER A 78 25.99 16.90 -13.30
N LEU A 79 24.70 16.74 -13.01
CA LEU A 79 23.68 16.45 -14.01
C LEU A 79 23.58 17.55 -15.06
N ARG A 80 23.67 18.83 -14.65
CA ARG A 80 23.62 19.96 -15.59
C ARG A 80 24.83 19.94 -16.52
N LYS A 81 26.04 19.77 -15.96
CA LYS A 81 27.27 19.65 -16.74
C LYS A 81 27.24 18.48 -17.72
N ALA A 82 26.71 17.33 -17.31
CA ALA A 82 26.56 16.17 -18.19
C ALA A 82 25.51 16.41 -19.30
N TYR A 83 24.36 16.97 -18.93
CA TYR A 83 23.30 17.32 -19.87
C TYR A 83 23.77 18.34 -20.91
N ASP A 84 24.48 19.38 -20.49
CA ASP A 84 24.95 20.45 -21.39
C ASP A 84 25.98 19.93 -22.41
N LYS A 85 26.72 18.86 -22.09
CA LYS A 85 27.67 18.20 -22.99
C LYS A 85 27.05 17.19 -23.95
N ASN A 86 25.90 16.60 -23.63
CA ASN A 86 25.32 15.51 -24.41
C ASN A 86 24.16 16.01 -25.29
N GLN A 87 24.43 16.20 -26.59
CA GLN A 87 23.42 16.66 -27.56
C GLN A 87 22.34 15.63 -27.85
N GLU A 88 22.68 14.33 -27.80
CA GLU A 88 21.70 13.25 -27.98
C GLU A 88 20.66 13.24 -26.86
N VAL A 89 21.08 13.44 -25.61
CA VAL A 89 20.15 13.53 -24.47
C VAL A 89 19.23 14.75 -24.60
N LYS A 90 19.75 15.89 -25.09
CA LYS A 90 18.96 17.10 -25.31
C LYS A 90 17.89 16.93 -26.39
N SER A 91 18.08 16.03 -27.35
CA SER A 91 17.10 15.78 -28.40
C SER A 91 15.89 14.97 -27.89
N VAL A 92 16.08 14.15 -26.84
CA VAL A 92 15.04 13.26 -26.32
C VAL A 92 14.38 13.74 -25.02
N THR A 93 15.04 14.58 -24.22
CA THR A 93 14.49 15.01 -22.92
C THR A 93 14.96 16.39 -22.50
N THR A 94 14.28 16.95 -21.50
CA THR A 94 14.66 18.25 -20.91
C THR A 94 15.43 18.05 -19.61
N PHE A 95 16.31 19.01 -19.29
CA PHE A 95 16.99 19.04 -18.00
C PHE A 95 16.02 18.97 -16.81
N GLN A 96 14.87 19.64 -16.91
CA GLN A 96 13.87 19.64 -15.83
C GLN A 96 13.23 18.26 -15.63
N THR A 97 12.99 17.53 -16.72
CA THR A 97 12.50 16.14 -16.68
C THR A 97 13.53 15.25 -15.98
N LEU A 98 14.81 15.33 -16.38
CA LEU A 98 15.89 14.56 -15.75
C LEU A 98 16.05 14.89 -14.27
N LEU A 99 16.03 16.18 -13.91
CA LEU A 99 16.15 16.63 -12.52
C LEU A 99 14.98 16.13 -11.66
N SER A 100 13.76 16.12 -12.21
CA SER A 100 12.57 15.57 -11.55
C SER A 100 12.71 14.07 -11.33
N THR A 101 13.16 13.31 -12.34
CA THR A 101 13.43 11.87 -12.22
C THR A 101 14.50 11.58 -11.17
N LEU A 102 15.62 12.30 -11.20
CA LEU A 102 16.67 12.15 -10.21
C LEU A 102 16.17 12.43 -8.79
N SER A 103 15.42 13.53 -8.59
CA SER A 103 14.84 13.88 -7.29
C SER A 103 13.90 12.78 -6.77
N LYS A 104 13.10 12.16 -7.65
CA LYS A 104 12.25 11.01 -7.30
C LYS A 104 13.08 9.79 -6.88
N HIS A 105 14.13 9.45 -7.64
CA HIS A 105 15.00 8.32 -7.29
C HIS A 105 15.75 8.55 -5.98
N LEU A 106 16.28 9.75 -5.72
CA LEU A 106 16.91 10.06 -4.43
C LEU A 106 15.92 9.92 -3.27
N SER A 107 14.71 10.46 -3.44
CA SER A 107 13.65 10.35 -2.42
C SER A 107 13.25 8.90 -2.16
N GLN A 108 13.13 8.10 -3.22
CA GLN A 108 12.79 6.68 -3.13
C GLN A 108 13.93 5.87 -2.48
N ALA A 109 15.19 6.11 -2.86
CA ALA A 109 16.34 5.42 -2.28
C ALA A 109 16.46 5.73 -0.78
N TYR A 110 16.28 7.01 -0.41
CA TYR A 110 16.22 7.43 0.98
C TYR A 110 15.10 6.73 1.75
N GLN A 111 13.89 6.67 1.19
CA GLN A 111 12.77 5.99 1.83
C GLN A 111 13.04 4.49 2.02
N GLN A 112 13.56 3.80 0.99
CA GLN A 112 13.89 2.37 1.06
C GLN A 112 14.96 2.10 2.14
N ASP A 113 16.02 2.90 2.17
CA ASP A 113 17.11 2.75 3.16
C ASP A 113 16.62 3.04 4.59
N GLN A 114 15.78 4.04 4.78
CA GLN A 114 15.13 4.30 6.06
C GLN A 114 14.27 3.14 6.54
N ILE A 115 13.47 2.54 5.65
CA ILE A 115 12.62 1.39 5.99
C ILE A 115 13.48 0.22 6.46
N LEU A 116 14.54 -0.12 5.73
CA LEU A 116 15.44 -1.22 6.07
C LEU A 116 16.20 -0.94 7.37
N THR A 117 16.64 0.30 7.59
CA THR A 117 17.30 0.72 8.83
C THR A 117 16.36 0.60 10.03
N ILE A 118 15.13 1.13 9.91
CA ILE A 118 14.10 1.03 10.96
C ILE A 118 13.77 -0.44 11.24
N ALA A 119 13.56 -1.26 10.21
CA ALA A 119 13.31 -2.69 10.37
C ALA A 119 14.46 -3.40 11.09
N THR A 120 15.71 -3.03 10.79
CA THR A 120 16.91 -3.58 11.46
C THR A 120 16.95 -3.18 12.94
N LEU A 121 16.64 -1.92 13.27
CA LEU A 121 16.61 -1.43 14.65
C LEU A 121 15.51 -2.09 15.49
N PHE A 122 14.39 -2.43 14.87
CA PHE A 122 13.25 -3.08 15.52
C PHE A 122 13.26 -4.61 15.42
N LYS A 123 14.33 -5.21 14.91
CA LYS A 123 14.54 -6.66 14.93
C LYS A 123 14.44 -7.19 16.37
N GLY A 124 13.69 -8.27 16.59
CA GLY A 124 13.44 -8.86 17.91
C GLY A 124 12.42 -8.14 18.78
N TYR A 125 11.90 -6.96 18.37
CA TYR A 125 10.91 -6.22 19.13
C TYR A 125 9.48 -6.53 18.67
N THR A 126 8.54 -6.51 19.62
CA THR A 126 7.11 -6.41 19.32
C THR A 126 6.73 -4.95 19.14
N LEU A 127 6.06 -4.65 18.03
CA LEU A 127 5.69 -3.31 17.60
C LEU A 127 4.18 -3.12 17.74
N TYR A 128 3.77 -1.96 18.24
CA TYR A 128 2.38 -1.52 18.25
C TYR A 128 2.29 -0.23 17.45
N LEU A 129 1.29 -0.11 16.60
CA LEU A 129 1.16 0.98 15.64
C LEU A 129 -0.02 1.86 16.03
N PRO A 130 0.20 3.01 16.71
CA PRO A 130 -0.90 3.85 17.16
C PRO A 130 -1.78 4.31 15.99
N ALA A 131 -3.09 4.18 16.18
CA ALA A 131 -4.10 4.53 15.19
C ALA A 131 -4.66 5.94 15.44
N PHE A 132 -4.90 6.69 14.37
CA PHE A 132 -5.40 8.05 14.37
C PHE A 132 -6.50 8.17 13.32
N MET A 133 -7.47 9.02 13.59
CA MET A 133 -8.58 9.24 12.68
C MET A 133 -8.49 10.64 12.06
N ASP A 134 -8.67 10.77 10.74
CA ASP A 134 -8.88 12.09 10.14
C ASP A 134 -10.30 12.61 10.39
N PHE A 135 -10.56 13.87 10.04
CA PHE A 135 -11.89 14.47 10.22
C PHE A 135 -13.01 13.77 9.46
N ARG A 136 -12.70 12.91 8.48
CA ARG A 136 -13.68 12.13 7.71
C ARG A 136 -13.94 10.75 8.32
N GLY A 137 -13.15 10.35 9.32
CA GLY A 137 -13.21 9.04 9.94
C GLY A 137 -12.22 8.00 9.43
N ARG A 138 -11.31 8.38 8.53
CA ARG A 138 -10.34 7.41 8.00
C ARG A 138 -9.25 7.17 9.03
N ILE A 139 -8.94 5.91 9.27
CA ILE A 139 -7.92 5.50 10.22
C ILE A 139 -6.56 5.44 9.51
N TYR A 140 -5.56 6.01 10.17
CA TYR A 140 -4.16 6.09 9.74
C TYR A 140 -3.28 5.70 10.92
N HIS A 141 -2.07 5.24 10.65
CA HIS A 141 -1.03 5.14 11.67
C HIS A 141 -0.07 6.32 11.55
N ARG A 142 0.55 6.74 12.65
CA ARG A 142 1.46 7.91 12.68
C ARG A 142 2.62 7.78 11.70
N SER A 143 3.10 6.56 11.52
CA SER A 143 4.15 6.16 10.61
C SER A 143 3.59 5.92 9.21
N LYS A 144 3.42 6.99 8.44
CA LYS A 144 3.01 6.89 7.01
C LYS A 144 3.94 5.96 6.21
N ASP A 145 5.19 5.85 6.62
CA ASP A 145 6.20 4.99 6.01
C ASP A 145 6.03 3.49 6.32
N LEU A 146 5.28 3.14 7.38
CA LEU A 146 5.08 1.75 7.79
C LEU A 146 3.87 1.04 7.17
N HIS A 147 2.92 1.77 6.56
CA HIS A 147 1.69 1.16 6.01
C HIS A 147 1.54 1.27 4.49
N GLY A 148 2.43 2.02 3.83
CA GLY A 148 2.14 2.52 2.48
C GLY A 148 2.64 1.67 1.32
N ASN A 149 3.86 1.15 1.42
CA ASN A 149 4.56 0.59 0.27
C ASN A 149 4.79 -0.93 0.40
N ASP A 150 5.07 -1.55 -0.75
CA ASP A 150 5.28 -2.98 -0.89
C ASP A 150 6.40 -3.52 0.02
N LEU A 151 7.54 -2.81 0.08
CA LEU A 151 8.68 -3.19 0.90
C LEU A 151 8.36 -3.18 2.40
N THR A 152 7.68 -2.15 2.91
CA THR A 152 7.37 -2.14 4.35
C THR A 152 6.36 -3.22 4.71
N ARG A 153 5.36 -3.45 3.84
CA ARG A 153 4.34 -4.48 4.06
C ARG A 153 4.92 -5.90 4.02
N SER A 154 6.00 -6.14 3.29
CA SER A 154 6.67 -7.45 3.25
C SER A 154 7.50 -7.73 4.51
N LEU A 155 7.89 -6.67 5.23
CA LEU A 155 8.71 -6.70 6.44
C LEU A 155 7.88 -6.79 7.73
N LEU A 156 6.56 -6.65 7.69
CA LEU A 156 5.70 -6.70 8.88
C LEU A 156 4.92 -8.02 8.93
N LEU A 157 5.00 -8.69 10.07
CA LEU A 157 4.20 -9.87 10.43
C LEU A 157 3.36 -9.58 11.66
N PHE A 158 2.29 -10.33 11.88
CA PHE A 158 1.64 -10.36 13.19
C PHE A 158 2.58 -11.02 14.20
N ALA A 159 2.69 -10.44 15.40
CA ALA A 159 3.54 -10.99 16.45
C ALA A 159 2.91 -12.24 17.08
N THR A 160 1.58 -12.26 17.16
CA THR A 160 0.80 -13.40 17.61
C THR A 160 0.54 -14.34 16.45
N SER A 161 1.08 -15.56 16.53
CA SER A 161 0.75 -16.60 15.56
C SER A 161 -0.67 -17.08 15.80
N TYR A 162 -1.53 -16.96 14.78
CA TYR A 162 -2.80 -17.68 14.79
C TYR A 162 -2.51 -19.09 14.30
N ILE A 163 -1.89 -19.91 15.15
CA ILE A 163 -1.84 -21.36 14.92
C ILE A 163 -3.17 -21.88 15.45
N PRO A 164 -4.16 -22.20 14.60
CA PRO A 164 -5.31 -22.93 15.10
C PRO A 164 -4.79 -24.23 15.72
N LYS A 165 -5.28 -24.58 16.91
CA LYS A 165 -4.83 -25.72 17.71
C LYS A 165 -4.99 -27.03 16.92
N TYR A 166 -4.03 -27.35 16.08
CA TYR A 166 -3.94 -28.61 15.35
C TYR A 166 -2.63 -29.29 15.69
N SER A 167 -2.67 -30.62 15.70
CA SER A 167 -1.50 -31.46 15.92
C SER A 167 -0.40 -31.08 14.94
N THR A 168 0.82 -30.92 15.43
CA THR A 168 2.02 -30.66 14.61
C THR A 168 2.30 -31.79 13.60
N ASP A 169 1.65 -32.94 13.77
CA ASP A 169 1.84 -34.13 12.94
C ASP A 169 1.05 -34.08 11.61
N ASP A 170 0.08 -33.16 11.46
CA ASP A 170 -0.76 -33.03 10.25
C ASP A 170 -0.24 -31.99 9.22
N TYR A 171 0.93 -31.39 9.46
CA TYR A 171 1.57 -30.44 8.53
C TYR A 171 2.41 -31.12 7.44
N SER A 172 1.98 -32.28 6.96
CA SER A 172 2.47 -32.78 5.68
C SER A 172 1.95 -31.83 4.59
N PHE A 173 2.87 -31.31 3.76
CA PHE A 173 2.46 -30.65 2.52
C PHE A 173 1.54 -31.64 1.79
N PRO A 174 0.36 -31.25 1.29
CA PRO A 174 -0.40 -32.15 0.45
C PRO A 174 0.55 -32.62 -0.66
N HIS A 175 0.77 -33.94 -0.72
CA HIS A 175 1.47 -34.54 -1.83
C HIS A 175 0.79 -33.99 -3.09
N LEU A 176 1.56 -33.30 -3.93
CA LEU A 176 1.07 -32.71 -5.18
C LEU A 176 0.83 -33.77 -6.25
N ASP A 177 0.72 -35.03 -5.84
CA ASP A 177 0.37 -36.17 -6.67
C ASP A 177 -1.16 -36.17 -6.77
N GLU A 178 -1.64 -35.56 -7.85
CA GLU A 178 -3.02 -35.67 -8.31
C GLU A 178 -3.30 -37.14 -8.63
N GLU A 179 -4.07 -37.85 -7.78
CA GLU A 179 -4.87 -39.04 -8.16
C GLU A 179 -5.59 -39.64 -6.93
N GLU A 180 -6.50 -38.92 -6.25
CA GLU A 180 -7.51 -39.59 -5.39
C GLU A 180 -8.66 -38.65 -4.97
N GLU A 181 -9.41 -38.09 -5.93
CA GLU A 181 -10.69 -37.43 -5.60
C GLU A 181 -11.77 -37.70 -6.67
N VAL A 182 -11.99 -38.98 -6.99
CA VAL A 182 -13.07 -39.42 -7.91
C VAL A 182 -14.08 -40.38 -7.27
N GLN A 183 -13.94 -40.80 -5.99
CA GLN A 183 -14.83 -41.84 -5.42
C GLN A 183 -15.71 -41.47 -4.22
N ARG A 184 -15.83 -40.20 -3.81
CA ARG A 184 -16.77 -39.80 -2.74
C ARG A 184 -17.81 -38.78 -3.17
N SER A 185 -18.64 -39.16 -4.13
CA SER A 185 -19.85 -38.41 -4.47
C SER A 185 -21.04 -39.32 -4.79
N GLN A 186 -21.34 -40.31 -3.95
CA GLN A 186 -22.65 -40.97 -3.94
C GLN A 186 -23.00 -41.44 -2.51
N SER A 187 -23.81 -40.66 -1.78
CA SER A 187 -25.00 -41.19 -1.09
C SER A 187 -25.75 -40.13 -0.26
N THR A 188 -27.05 -40.08 -0.55
CA THR A 188 -28.21 -39.81 0.32
C THR A 188 -28.45 -38.42 0.92
N THR A 189 -29.47 -37.82 0.30
CA THR A 189 -30.40 -36.78 0.74
C THR A 189 -31.15 -37.10 2.03
N THR A 190 -31.27 -36.12 2.93
CA THR A 190 -32.53 -35.83 3.66
C THR A 190 -32.51 -34.38 4.13
N PRO A 191 -33.61 -33.61 4.00
CA PRO A 191 -33.63 -32.20 4.38
C PRO A 191 -34.11 -32.05 5.83
N ASN A 192 -33.40 -31.27 6.65
CA ASN A 192 -34.06 -30.62 7.78
C ASN A 192 -33.31 -29.38 8.29
N LYS A 193 -34.10 -28.31 8.33
CA LYS A 193 -34.11 -27.16 9.26
C LYS A 193 -32.90 -26.21 9.29
N GLU A 194 -33.20 -25.02 8.78
CA GLU A 194 -32.53 -23.75 9.03
C GLU A 194 -32.35 -23.49 10.53
N GLU A 195 -31.09 -23.45 10.97
CA GLU A 195 -30.67 -22.64 12.10
C GLU A 195 -29.43 -21.84 11.68
N THR A 196 -29.55 -20.52 11.72
CA THR A 196 -28.49 -19.55 11.47
C THR A 196 -27.49 -19.58 12.62
N LYS A 197 -26.59 -20.57 12.61
CA LYS A 197 -25.33 -20.51 13.35
C LYS A 197 -24.27 -19.96 12.42
N ALA A 198 -23.71 -18.79 12.77
CA ALA A 198 -22.49 -18.28 12.16
C ALA A 198 -21.37 -19.31 12.39
N THR A 199 -21.17 -20.20 11.43
CA THR A 199 -20.09 -21.19 11.42
C THR A 199 -18.78 -20.43 11.36
N LYS A 200 -18.05 -20.37 12.49
CA LYS A 200 -16.61 -20.13 12.46
C LYS A 200 -16.00 -21.28 11.65
N HIS A 201 -15.82 -21.07 10.35
CA HIS A 201 -15.02 -21.94 9.52
C HIS A 201 -13.57 -21.86 10.01
N HIS A 202 -13.20 -22.74 10.92
CA HIS A 202 -11.80 -22.99 11.22
C HIS A 202 -11.19 -23.68 10.00
N LEU A 203 -10.32 -22.96 9.27
CA LEU A 203 -9.52 -23.55 8.20
C LEU A 203 -8.51 -24.51 8.81
N ASP A 204 -8.41 -25.70 8.23
CA ASP A 204 -7.32 -26.63 8.51
C ASP A 204 -6.00 -26.10 7.92
N ALA A 205 -4.88 -26.80 8.19
CA ALA A 205 -3.57 -26.43 7.67
C ALA A 205 -3.55 -26.32 6.13
N LYS A 206 -4.29 -27.21 5.44
CA LYS A 206 -4.45 -27.20 3.99
C LYS A 206 -5.11 -25.91 3.51
N GLY A 207 -6.21 -25.50 4.14
CA GLY A 207 -6.94 -24.27 3.83
C GLY A 207 -6.10 -23.01 4.02
N ILE A 208 -5.25 -22.97 5.06
CA ILE A 208 -4.33 -21.83 5.28
C ILE A 208 -3.30 -21.74 4.15
N ILE A 209 -2.69 -22.86 3.76
CA ILE A 209 -1.73 -22.91 2.66
C ILE A 209 -2.38 -22.45 1.35
N GLU A 210 -3.60 -22.89 1.06
CA GLU A 210 -4.31 -22.44 -0.14
C GLU A 210 -4.57 -20.94 -0.14
N VAL A 211 -4.95 -20.36 1.00
CA VAL A 211 -5.14 -18.90 1.12
C VAL A 211 -3.82 -18.16 0.88
N LEU A 212 -2.70 -18.67 1.39
CA LEU A 212 -1.37 -18.07 1.18
C LEU A 212 -0.93 -18.18 -0.28
N LEU A 213 -1.16 -19.31 -0.93
CA LEU A 213 -0.88 -19.50 -2.36
C LEU A 213 -1.70 -18.54 -3.22
N LYS A 214 -3.00 -18.41 -2.90
CA LYS A 214 -3.91 -17.45 -3.52
C LYS A 214 -3.43 -16.01 -3.32
N GLN A 215 -3.01 -15.65 -2.10
CA GLN A 215 -2.47 -14.32 -1.81
C GLN A 215 -1.15 -14.05 -2.54
N ALA A 216 -0.23 -15.02 -2.60
CA ALA A 216 1.01 -14.93 -3.36
C ALA A 216 0.72 -14.69 -4.85
N ALA A 217 -0.19 -15.46 -5.44
CA ALA A 217 -0.63 -15.26 -6.82
C ALA A 217 -1.20 -13.85 -7.04
N CYS A 218 -1.98 -13.33 -6.10
CA CYS A 218 -2.52 -11.96 -6.14
C CYS A 218 -1.46 -10.87 -5.98
N ASN A 219 -0.36 -11.14 -5.27
CA ASN A 219 0.79 -10.22 -5.20
C ASN A 219 1.54 -10.19 -6.55
N TYR A 220 1.51 -11.28 -7.32
CA TYR A 220 2.10 -11.34 -8.66
C TYR A 220 1.26 -10.60 -9.71
N LYS A 221 -0.03 -10.93 -9.86
CA LYS A 221 -0.93 -10.28 -10.82
C LYS A 221 -2.38 -10.33 -10.37
N ARG A 222 -3.27 -9.70 -11.14
CA ARG A 222 -4.71 -9.84 -10.94
C ARG A 222 -5.22 -11.14 -11.54
N TRP A 223 -6.27 -11.67 -10.93
CA TRP A 223 -6.93 -12.90 -11.34
C TRP A 223 -8.42 -12.63 -11.53
N SER A 224 -8.99 -13.24 -12.57
CA SER A 224 -10.44 -13.29 -12.76
C SER A 224 -11.07 -14.40 -11.93
N ASN A 225 -10.28 -15.37 -11.44
CA ASN A 225 -10.76 -16.51 -10.69
C ASN A 225 -9.69 -16.96 -9.68
N MET A 226 -10.08 -17.20 -8.42
CA MET A 226 -9.16 -17.58 -7.35
C MET A 226 -8.63 -19.02 -7.48
N ASP A 227 -9.35 -19.92 -8.16
CA ASP A 227 -8.90 -21.29 -8.41
C ASP A 227 -7.81 -21.29 -9.48
N ALA A 228 -7.97 -20.49 -10.54
CA ALA A 228 -6.91 -20.27 -11.52
C ALA A 228 -5.65 -19.66 -10.88
N ALA A 229 -5.82 -18.75 -9.91
CA ALA A 229 -4.71 -18.19 -9.14
C ALA A 229 -3.95 -19.26 -8.35
N LEU A 230 -4.70 -20.15 -7.68
CA LEU A 230 -4.16 -21.26 -6.92
C LEU A 230 -3.42 -22.25 -7.82
N THR A 231 -4.03 -22.71 -8.91
CA THR A 231 -3.42 -23.65 -9.87
C THR A 231 -2.12 -23.10 -10.44
N TRP A 232 -2.10 -21.82 -10.83
CA TRP A 232 -0.89 -21.19 -11.33
C TRP A 232 0.21 -21.15 -10.27
N MET A 233 -0.11 -20.80 -9.02
CA MET A 233 0.88 -20.74 -7.96
C MET A 233 1.44 -22.13 -7.61
N LYS A 234 0.59 -23.16 -7.58
CA LYS A 234 1.00 -24.55 -7.39
C LYS A 234 1.98 -24.98 -8.49
N SER A 235 1.67 -24.70 -9.76
CA SER A 235 2.57 -24.96 -10.89
C SER A 235 3.93 -24.26 -10.71
N LYS A 236 3.95 -23.00 -10.28
CA LYS A 236 5.22 -22.28 -10.02
C LYS A 236 6.03 -22.87 -8.89
N LEU A 237 5.41 -23.36 -7.82
CA LEU A 237 6.15 -24.04 -6.76
C LEU A 237 6.79 -25.36 -7.22
N VAL A 238 6.14 -26.10 -8.13
CA VAL A 238 6.72 -27.33 -8.71
C VAL A 238 7.96 -26.99 -9.55
N ASP A 239 7.89 -25.92 -10.37
CA ASP A 239 9.03 -25.43 -11.16
C ASP A 239 10.24 -25.14 -10.25
N PHE A 240 10.00 -24.48 -9.10
CA PHE A 240 11.05 -24.14 -8.13
C PHE A 240 11.65 -25.34 -7.41
N LYS A 241 10.83 -26.28 -6.93
CA LYS A 241 11.31 -27.49 -6.25
C LYS A 241 12.15 -28.35 -7.19
N SER A 242 11.78 -28.40 -8.47
CA SER A 242 12.51 -29.15 -9.50
C SER A 242 13.85 -28.50 -9.87
N ALA A 243 13.94 -27.17 -9.83
CA ALA A 243 15.17 -26.43 -10.05
C ALA A 243 16.16 -26.59 -8.88
N ASP A 244 15.67 -26.58 -7.65
CA ASP A 244 16.50 -26.71 -6.44
C ASP A 244 17.07 -28.12 -6.26
N GLN A 245 16.32 -29.17 -6.63
CA GLN A 245 16.83 -30.54 -6.61
C GLN A 245 17.99 -30.76 -7.60
N LYS A 246 18.01 -30.04 -8.74
CA LYS A 246 19.10 -30.10 -9.72
C LYS A 246 20.37 -29.42 -9.22
N THR A 247 20.26 -28.37 -8.40
CA THR A 247 21.41 -27.65 -7.83
C THR A 247 21.90 -28.25 -6.52
N SER A 248 21.05 -28.94 -5.75
CA SER A 248 21.45 -29.57 -4.48
C SER A 248 22.37 -30.79 -4.63
N LYS A 249 22.46 -31.40 -5.82
CA LYS A 249 23.46 -32.45 -6.10
C LYS A 249 24.91 -31.93 -6.06
N ASP A 250 25.10 -30.60 -6.11
CA ASP A 250 26.42 -29.94 -6.11
C ASP A 250 26.71 -29.10 -4.85
N ARG A 251 25.82 -29.07 -3.84
CA ARG A 251 26.02 -28.25 -2.64
C ARG A 251 25.74 -29.02 -1.36
N ASP A 252 26.79 -29.17 -0.55
CA ASP A 252 26.70 -29.59 0.85
C ASP A 252 25.77 -28.64 1.62
N ARG A 253 24.79 -29.21 2.34
CA ARG A 253 23.72 -28.53 3.09
C ARG A 253 24.24 -27.85 4.38
N SER A 254 25.29 -27.02 4.32
CA SER A 254 25.89 -26.43 5.53
C SER A 254 25.31 -25.06 5.95
N TYR A 255 24.39 -24.47 5.19
CA TYR A 255 23.92 -23.10 5.44
C TYR A 255 22.58 -22.96 6.16
N LEU A 256 21.83 -24.05 6.41
CA LEU A 256 20.46 -23.95 6.92
C LEU A 256 20.21 -24.62 8.28
N ASP A 257 21.18 -25.33 8.84
CA ASP A 257 21.07 -26.00 10.16
C ASP A 257 22.17 -25.53 11.14
N LYS A 258 22.19 -24.24 11.48
CA LYS A 258 22.88 -23.82 12.71
C LYS A 258 21.84 -23.55 13.80
N PRO A 259 21.75 -24.40 14.84
CA PRO A 259 20.94 -24.10 16.00
C PRO A 259 21.49 -22.85 16.70
N TYR A 260 20.58 -22.03 17.23
CA TYR A 260 20.84 -20.83 18.00
C TYR A 260 21.96 -21.04 19.04
N LEU A 261 23.07 -20.28 18.91
CA LEU A 261 24.08 -20.17 19.95
C LEU A 261 23.56 -19.25 21.05
N SER A 262 23.68 -19.72 22.30
CA SER A 262 23.33 -19.02 23.52
C SER A 262 24.22 -17.82 23.80
N SER A 263 23.65 -16.85 24.52
CA SER A 263 24.14 -15.50 24.82
C SER A 263 25.32 -15.42 25.81
N SER A 264 26.40 -16.16 25.59
CA SER A 264 27.63 -16.03 26.38
C SER A 264 28.82 -16.15 25.45
N ASP A 265 29.26 -15.03 24.88
CA ASP A 265 30.62 -14.74 24.43
C ASP A 265 30.63 -13.34 23.82
N LEU A 266 30.74 -12.34 24.70
CA LEU A 266 31.02 -10.94 24.33
C LEU A 266 32.16 -10.47 25.22
N ASP A 267 33.37 -10.43 24.67
CA ASP A 267 34.46 -9.62 25.21
C ASP A 267 35.23 -8.91 24.09
N GLN A 268 34.95 -7.59 24.05
CA GLN A 268 35.81 -6.41 23.85
C GLN A 268 36.70 -6.21 22.58
N PRO A 269 36.97 -4.93 22.24
CA PRO A 269 37.35 -4.48 20.90
C PRO A 269 38.80 -3.98 20.81
N GLU A 270 39.37 -3.94 19.59
CA GLU A 270 40.51 -3.06 19.33
C GLU A 270 40.39 -2.28 18.01
N ASN A 271 40.80 -1.01 18.14
CA ASN A 271 40.85 0.06 17.16
C ASN A 271 41.67 -0.26 15.91
N LYS A 272 41.26 0.34 14.78
CA LYS A 272 42.10 1.27 14.00
C LYS A 272 41.28 1.99 12.94
N GLU A 273 41.17 3.31 13.08
CA GLU A 273 40.96 4.23 11.97
C GLU A 273 42.25 4.30 11.15
N ASP A 274 42.15 4.19 9.82
CA ASP A 274 42.58 5.27 8.93
C ASP A 274 42.23 5.01 7.45
N ILE A 275 41.98 6.12 6.78
CA ILE A 275 41.46 6.33 5.43
C ILE A 275 42.56 6.08 4.38
N LEU A 276 42.24 5.37 3.28
CA LEU A 276 42.77 5.74 1.96
C LEU A 276 41.88 5.21 0.82
N PHE A 277 41.51 6.11 -0.09
CA PHE A 277 40.70 5.88 -1.29
C PHE A 277 41.60 5.60 -2.51
N LEU A 278 41.03 4.92 -3.51
CA LEU A 278 41.51 4.66 -4.89
C LEU A 278 42.40 3.43 -5.09
N GLY A 279 41.75 2.27 -5.21
CA GLY A 279 42.29 1.05 -5.83
C GLY A 279 41.20 0.40 -6.68
N SER A 280 41.49 0.22 -7.96
CA SER A 280 40.62 -0.40 -8.96
C SER A 280 40.59 -1.92 -8.80
N ASP A 281 39.75 -2.42 -7.91
CA ASP A 281 39.43 -3.85 -7.86
C ASP A 281 38.02 -4.07 -8.40
N GLN A 282 37.97 -4.73 -9.56
CA GLN A 282 36.74 -5.31 -10.09
C GLN A 282 36.19 -6.26 -9.02
N PRO A 283 34.92 -6.16 -8.61
CA PRO A 283 34.37 -7.14 -7.69
C PRO A 283 34.38 -8.50 -8.39
N GLU A 284 35.06 -9.48 -7.79
CA GLU A 284 34.96 -10.88 -8.19
C GLU A 284 33.48 -11.23 -8.34
N THR A 285 33.07 -11.64 -9.54
CA THR A 285 31.70 -11.99 -9.86
C THR A 285 31.32 -13.23 -9.07
N VAL A 286 30.71 -13.04 -7.90
CA VAL A 286 30.08 -14.11 -7.13
C VAL A 286 29.03 -14.77 -8.03
N SER A 287 29.24 -16.04 -8.41
CA SER A 287 28.31 -16.73 -9.30
C SER A 287 26.99 -16.99 -8.56
N VAL A 288 25.98 -16.18 -8.87
CA VAL A 288 24.60 -16.37 -8.41
C VAL A 288 24.12 -17.74 -8.89
N SER A 289 23.56 -18.56 -7.99
CA SER A 289 23.01 -19.87 -8.39
C SER A 289 21.89 -19.69 -9.42
N SER A 290 21.80 -20.58 -10.40
CA SER A 290 20.78 -20.54 -11.46
C SER A 290 19.34 -20.47 -10.90
N THR A 291 19.08 -21.11 -9.75
CA THR A 291 17.81 -21.06 -9.03
C THR A 291 17.50 -19.66 -8.48
N GLN A 292 18.48 -18.99 -7.87
CA GLN A 292 18.34 -17.64 -7.34
C GLN A 292 18.01 -16.64 -8.45
N GLN A 293 18.68 -16.77 -9.61
CA GLN A 293 18.42 -15.91 -10.77
C GLN A 293 16.99 -16.12 -11.32
N HIS A 294 16.51 -17.36 -11.37
CA HIS A 294 15.14 -17.66 -11.78
C HIS A 294 14.09 -17.06 -10.84
N ILE A 295 14.33 -17.12 -9.52
CA ILE A 295 13.46 -16.49 -8.51
C ILE A 295 13.41 -14.98 -8.72
N LEU A 296 14.56 -14.33 -8.92
CA LEU A 296 14.63 -12.88 -9.11
C LEU A 296 13.89 -12.43 -10.37
N GLU A 297 14.03 -13.16 -11.48
CA GLU A 297 13.29 -12.86 -12.72
C GLU A 297 11.77 -12.99 -12.52
N LEU A 298 11.31 -14.01 -11.77
CA LEU A 298 9.89 -14.10 -11.44
C LEU A 298 9.44 -12.93 -10.54
N VAL A 299 10.20 -12.63 -9.48
CA VAL A 299 9.86 -11.54 -8.54
C VAL A 299 9.81 -10.19 -9.24
N LYS A 300 10.69 -9.94 -10.22
CA LYS A 300 10.70 -8.74 -11.06
C LYS A 300 9.42 -8.58 -11.89
N GLY A 301 8.80 -9.69 -12.29
CA GLY A 301 7.52 -9.71 -13.00
C GLY A 301 6.30 -9.46 -12.11
N ALA A 302 6.45 -9.48 -10.78
CA ALA A 302 5.34 -9.34 -9.85
C ALA A 302 4.87 -7.88 -9.72
N ARG A 303 3.55 -7.72 -9.54
CA ARG A 303 2.92 -6.42 -9.25
C ARG A 303 3.39 -5.83 -7.91
N GLN A 304 3.66 -6.69 -6.94
CA GLN A 304 4.14 -6.38 -5.59
C GLN A 304 5.34 -7.27 -5.28
N PRO A 305 6.55 -6.95 -5.80
CA PRO A 305 7.71 -7.81 -5.75
C PRO A 305 8.11 -8.27 -4.35
N PHE A 306 8.16 -7.36 -3.37
CA PHE A 306 8.62 -7.68 -2.02
C PHE A 306 7.58 -8.51 -1.26
N LEU A 307 6.30 -8.17 -1.35
CA LEU A 307 5.22 -9.00 -0.80
C LEU A 307 5.13 -10.36 -1.51
N PHE A 308 5.34 -10.43 -2.82
CA PHE A 308 5.36 -11.71 -3.52
C PHE A 308 6.50 -12.58 -3.00
N LEU A 309 7.71 -12.02 -2.89
CA LEU A 309 8.88 -12.69 -2.37
C LEU A 309 8.72 -13.13 -0.90
N SER A 310 8.11 -12.30 -0.04
CA SER A 310 7.90 -12.64 1.38
C SER A 310 6.92 -13.80 1.57
N PHE A 311 5.98 -14.00 0.65
CA PHE A 311 5.08 -15.16 0.64
C PHE A 311 5.73 -16.38 -0.01
N LEU A 312 6.50 -16.19 -1.09
CA LEU A 312 7.14 -17.27 -1.82
C LEU A 312 8.18 -18.01 -0.98
N ARG A 313 9.01 -17.28 -0.22
CA ARG A 313 10.14 -17.89 0.52
C ARG A 313 9.70 -18.94 1.55
N PRO A 314 8.75 -18.67 2.46
CA PRO A 314 8.24 -19.70 3.37
C PRO A 314 7.73 -20.94 2.62
N LEU A 315 6.98 -20.74 1.53
CA LEU A 315 6.40 -21.81 0.71
C LEU A 315 7.45 -22.70 0.02
N MET A 316 8.65 -22.17 -0.25
CA MET A 316 9.76 -22.93 -0.84
C MET A 316 10.51 -23.78 0.20
N ILE A 317 10.65 -23.30 1.44
CA ILE A 317 11.42 -23.99 2.50
C ILE A 317 10.70 -25.27 2.97
N GLY A 318 9.36 -25.25 3.03
CA GLY A 318 8.56 -26.40 3.50
C GLY A 318 8.79 -26.76 4.98
N GLY A 319 8.20 -27.89 5.43
CA GLY A 319 8.42 -28.46 6.77
C GLY A 319 7.65 -27.80 7.93
N SER A 320 7.92 -28.23 9.17
CA SER A 320 7.24 -27.74 10.38
C SER A 320 7.46 -26.25 10.67
N LEU A 321 8.57 -25.68 10.20
CA LEU A 321 8.84 -24.23 10.25
C LEU A 321 7.84 -23.41 9.41
N LEU A 322 7.21 -24.02 8.40
CA LEU A 322 6.19 -23.39 7.56
C LEU A 322 4.97 -23.00 8.39
N ALA A 323 4.50 -23.88 9.28
CA ALA A 323 3.26 -23.70 10.03
C ALA A 323 3.28 -22.44 10.91
N HIS A 324 4.33 -22.28 11.71
CA HIS A 324 4.47 -21.13 12.59
C HIS A 324 4.71 -19.83 11.81
N ARG A 325 5.55 -19.87 10.76
CA ARG A 325 5.92 -18.68 10.00
C ARG A 325 4.77 -18.17 9.13
N THR A 326 3.99 -19.07 8.55
CA THR A 326 2.85 -18.72 7.71
C THR A 326 1.65 -18.20 8.51
N ALA A 327 1.48 -18.65 9.75
CA ALA A 327 0.44 -18.18 10.65
C ALA A 327 0.56 -16.70 11.03
N CYS A 328 1.74 -16.11 10.87
CA CYS A 328 1.99 -14.69 11.17
C CYS A 328 1.87 -13.78 9.94
N ILE A 329 1.71 -14.33 8.73
CA ILE A 329 1.70 -13.55 7.49
C ILE A 329 0.33 -12.85 7.33
N PRO A 330 0.28 -11.51 7.23
CA PRO A 330 -0.97 -10.81 7.01
C PRO A 330 -1.57 -11.13 5.63
N ILE A 331 -2.80 -11.62 5.61
CA ILE A 331 -3.59 -11.80 4.37
C ILE A 331 -4.35 -10.52 4.06
N TYR A 332 -4.29 -10.07 2.80
CA TYR A 332 -4.85 -8.78 2.41
C TYR A 332 -6.12 -8.97 1.58
N GLN A 333 -7.25 -8.52 2.12
CA GLN A 333 -8.54 -8.54 1.43
C GLN A 333 -8.97 -7.11 1.11
N ASP A 334 -8.76 -6.70 -0.15
CA ASP A 334 -9.15 -5.39 -0.64
C ASP A 334 -10.50 -5.45 -1.36
N ALA A 335 -11.41 -4.55 -1.02
CA ALA A 335 -12.65 -4.36 -1.76
C ALA A 335 -12.39 -3.84 -3.19
N SER A 336 -12.98 -4.49 -4.20
CA SER A 336 -12.92 -4.07 -5.59
C SER A 336 -13.70 -2.77 -5.81
N ALA A 337 -13.01 -1.64 -5.72
CA ALA A 337 -13.56 -0.31 -5.92
C ALA A 337 -14.68 0.05 -4.91
N SER A 338 -14.35 0.01 -3.61
CA SER A 338 -15.27 0.26 -2.50
C SER A 338 -16.18 1.49 -2.64
N ALA A 339 -15.70 2.60 -3.20
CA ALA A 339 -16.54 3.77 -3.45
C ALA A 339 -17.70 3.48 -4.40
N TYR A 340 -17.47 2.66 -5.44
CA TYR A 340 -18.52 2.21 -6.35
C TYR A 340 -19.44 1.18 -5.71
N GLN A 341 -18.94 0.33 -4.81
CA GLN A 341 -19.80 -0.55 -3.99
C GLN A 341 -20.75 0.26 -3.12
N LEU A 342 -20.25 1.28 -2.41
CA LEU A 342 -21.07 2.18 -1.61
C LEU A 342 -22.09 2.94 -2.47
N LEU A 343 -21.66 3.46 -3.62
CA LEU A 343 -22.56 4.13 -4.56
C LEU A 343 -23.66 3.18 -5.04
N ALA A 344 -23.31 1.94 -5.40
CA ALA A 344 -24.26 0.94 -5.82
C ALA A 344 -25.27 0.60 -4.71
N TYR A 345 -24.80 0.45 -3.47
CA TYR A 345 -25.65 0.23 -2.31
C TYR A 345 -26.65 1.38 -2.10
N PHE A 346 -26.17 2.64 -2.05
CA PHE A 346 -27.06 3.79 -1.81
C PHE A 346 -28.02 4.09 -2.96
N THR A 347 -27.67 3.70 -4.18
CA THR A 347 -28.51 3.93 -5.36
C THR A 347 -29.29 2.70 -5.81
N LEU A 348 -29.15 1.59 -5.08
CA LEU A 348 -29.69 0.27 -5.45
C LEU A 348 -29.37 -0.11 -6.90
N ASN A 349 -28.17 0.25 -7.36
CA ASN A 349 -27.73 0.01 -8.73
C ASN A 349 -27.13 -1.39 -8.86
N GLU A 350 -27.99 -2.36 -9.18
CA GLU A 350 -27.64 -3.77 -9.34
C GLU A 350 -26.49 -3.98 -10.33
N LYS A 351 -26.49 -3.27 -11.46
CA LYS A 351 -25.44 -3.35 -12.48
C LYS A 351 -24.07 -3.03 -11.91
N ILE A 352 -23.93 -1.95 -11.15
CA ILE A 352 -22.66 -1.57 -10.51
C ILE A 352 -22.34 -2.49 -9.33
N ALA A 353 -23.36 -2.92 -8.56
CA ALA A 353 -23.18 -3.88 -7.48
C ALA A 353 -22.55 -5.18 -7.98
N THR A 354 -23.04 -5.73 -9.10
CA THR A 354 -22.48 -6.91 -9.77
C THR A 354 -21.06 -6.65 -10.25
N ARG A 355 -20.81 -5.54 -10.95
CA ARG A 355 -19.46 -5.23 -11.50
C ARG A 355 -18.41 -4.89 -10.44
N THR A 356 -18.83 -4.66 -9.21
CA THR A 356 -17.95 -4.42 -8.05
C THR A 356 -17.92 -5.57 -7.07
N ASN A 357 -18.52 -6.72 -7.40
CA ASN A 357 -18.60 -7.91 -6.55
C ASN A 357 -19.30 -7.64 -5.20
N LEU A 358 -20.17 -6.62 -5.12
CA LEU A 358 -21.00 -6.38 -3.92
C LEU A 358 -22.09 -7.45 -3.80
N ILE A 359 -22.65 -7.87 -4.93
CA ILE A 359 -23.47 -9.06 -5.05
C ILE A 359 -22.74 -10.06 -5.93
N ARG A 360 -22.90 -11.35 -5.65
CA ARG A 360 -22.38 -12.40 -6.56
C ARG A 360 -23.02 -12.19 -7.93
N GLY A 361 -22.23 -12.38 -8.98
CA GLY A 361 -22.71 -12.19 -10.34
C GLY A 361 -23.86 -13.13 -10.65
N LEU A 362 -25.09 -12.66 -10.50
CA LEU A 362 -26.24 -13.36 -11.02
C LEU A 362 -26.14 -13.30 -12.55
N THR A 363 -25.91 -14.45 -13.17
CA THR A 363 -26.04 -14.55 -14.63
C THR A 363 -27.53 -14.47 -14.92
N LEU A 364 -28.02 -13.30 -15.37
CA LEU A 364 -29.37 -13.13 -15.88
C LEU A 364 -29.53 -13.90 -17.20
N ASN A 365 -29.62 -15.22 -17.13
CA ASN A 365 -30.28 -16.00 -18.16
C ASN A 365 -31.75 -16.06 -17.77
N LYS A 366 -32.63 -15.58 -18.66
CA LYS A 366 -34.03 -15.17 -18.42
C LYS A 366 -34.96 -16.18 -17.72
N GLU A 367 -34.52 -17.39 -17.38
CA GLU A 367 -35.42 -18.46 -16.90
C GLU A 367 -34.89 -19.26 -15.70
N SER A 368 -33.69 -18.98 -15.16
CA SER A 368 -33.21 -19.65 -13.94
C SER A 368 -32.09 -18.89 -13.22
N PHE A 369 -32.20 -18.77 -11.89
CA PHE A 369 -31.08 -18.40 -11.03
C PHE A 369 -30.10 -19.59 -10.97
N THR A 370 -29.11 -19.64 -11.85
CA THR A 370 -27.95 -20.52 -11.64
C THR A 370 -26.93 -19.78 -10.78
N GLU A 371 -26.30 -20.51 -9.84
CA GLU A 371 -25.17 -19.98 -9.07
C GLU A 371 -24.16 -19.37 -10.06
N GLY A 372 -23.87 -18.08 -9.87
CA GLY A 372 -23.01 -17.29 -10.74
C GLY A 372 -21.64 -17.93 -10.92
N SER A 373 -20.99 -17.64 -12.05
CA SER A 373 -19.59 -18.04 -12.22
C SER A 373 -18.74 -17.52 -11.06
N ASN A 374 -17.74 -18.29 -10.62
CA ASN A 374 -16.74 -17.89 -9.62
C ASN A 374 -15.81 -16.75 -10.13
N ASP A 375 -16.23 -16.01 -11.15
CA ASP A 375 -15.45 -14.97 -11.79
C ASP A 375 -15.57 -13.64 -11.06
N ILE A 376 -14.41 -13.13 -10.67
CA ILE A 376 -14.21 -11.81 -10.10
C ILE A 376 -14.44 -10.76 -11.18
N GLN A 377 -15.45 -9.92 -10.97
CA GLN A 377 -15.78 -8.81 -11.85
C GLN A 377 -14.84 -7.62 -11.65
N ASP A 378 -14.56 -6.89 -12.73
CA ASP A 378 -13.74 -5.69 -12.71
C ASP A 378 -14.46 -4.50 -13.34
N ILE A 379 -15.01 -3.62 -12.49
CA ILE A 379 -15.71 -2.41 -12.93
C ILE A 379 -14.89 -1.54 -13.89
N TYR A 380 -13.55 -1.54 -13.80
CA TYR A 380 -12.73 -0.72 -14.68
C TYR A 380 -12.56 -1.34 -16.06
N GLU A 381 -12.60 -2.66 -16.18
CA GLU A 381 -12.69 -3.31 -17.50
C GLU A 381 -14.06 -3.06 -18.12
N TYR A 382 -15.13 -3.18 -17.32
CA TYR A 382 -16.48 -2.81 -17.74
C TYR A 382 -16.55 -1.37 -18.27
N TYR A 383 -15.99 -0.40 -17.54
CA TYR A 383 -15.95 0.99 -17.98
C TYR A 383 -15.08 1.20 -19.22
N LYS A 384 -13.97 0.48 -19.35
CA LYS A 384 -13.10 0.53 -20.53
C LYS A 384 -13.88 0.13 -21.78
N ASP A 385 -14.57 -1.01 -21.73
CA ASP A 385 -15.28 -1.56 -22.90
C ASP A 385 -16.52 -0.72 -23.26
N GLY A 386 -17.26 -0.23 -22.26
CA GLY A 386 -18.36 0.70 -22.50
C GLY A 386 -17.88 2.06 -23.03
N LEU A 387 -16.76 2.58 -22.53
CA LEU A 387 -16.18 3.83 -23.02
C LEU A 387 -15.69 3.71 -24.47
N LYS A 388 -15.05 2.59 -24.83
CA LYS A 388 -14.64 2.34 -26.23
C LYS A 388 -15.83 2.42 -27.18
N ARG A 389 -16.93 1.72 -26.85
CA ARG A 389 -18.17 1.77 -27.64
C ARG A 389 -18.75 3.19 -27.73
N TYR A 390 -18.77 3.91 -26.61
CA TYR A 390 -19.25 5.29 -26.59
C TYR A 390 -18.39 6.21 -27.48
N LEU A 391 -17.06 6.12 -27.39
CA LEU A 391 -16.15 6.97 -28.16
C LEU A 391 -16.16 6.65 -29.65
N TYR A 392 -16.36 5.39 -30.03
CA TYR A 392 -16.50 4.97 -31.44
C TYR A 392 -17.62 5.74 -32.15
N HIS A 393 -18.76 5.94 -31.47
CA HIS A 393 -19.88 6.70 -32.02
C HIS A 393 -19.75 8.22 -31.87
N LYS A 394 -18.87 8.68 -30.96
CA LYS A 394 -18.78 10.10 -30.60
C LYS A 394 -17.68 10.85 -31.35
N LEU A 395 -16.57 10.18 -31.63
CA LEU A 395 -15.39 10.75 -32.26
C LEU A 395 -15.37 10.43 -33.75
N ASN A 396 -14.57 11.18 -34.52
CA ASN A 396 -14.23 10.76 -35.87
C ASN A 396 -13.30 9.54 -35.84
N GLN A 397 -13.24 8.80 -36.95
CA GLN A 397 -12.52 7.53 -37.00
C GLN A 397 -11.02 7.69 -36.72
N GLU A 398 -10.40 8.78 -37.21
CA GLU A 398 -8.98 9.06 -36.99
C GLU A 398 -8.65 9.24 -35.51
N MET A 399 -9.39 10.08 -34.80
CA MET A 399 -9.20 10.33 -33.38
C MET A 399 -9.53 9.08 -32.54
N TYR A 400 -10.55 8.31 -32.93
CA TYR A 400 -10.87 7.04 -32.27
C TYR A 400 -9.72 6.03 -32.39
N ASN A 401 -9.22 5.80 -33.61
CA ASN A 401 -8.11 4.87 -33.87
C ASN A 401 -6.83 5.27 -33.12
N LEU A 402 -6.65 6.57 -32.85
CA LEU A 402 -5.54 7.08 -32.06
C LEU A 402 -5.69 6.82 -30.56
N ILE A 403 -6.91 6.93 -30.03
CA ILE A 403 -7.20 6.82 -28.59
C ILE A 403 -7.39 5.37 -28.15
N GLU A 404 -8.12 4.56 -28.91
CA GLU A 404 -8.58 3.22 -28.54
C GLU A 404 -7.44 2.29 -28.06
N PRO A 405 -6.28 2.21 -28.73
CA PRO A 405 -5.20 1.31 -28.31
C PRO A 405 -4.58 1.71 -26.98
N ASN A 406 -4.69 2.99 -26.64
CA ASN A 406 -4.09 3.61 -25.46
C ASN A 406 -5.04 3.60 -24.24
N LEU A 407 -6.31 3.21 -24.41
CA LEU A 407 -7.29 3.05 -23.33
C LEU A 407 -7.04 1.78 -22.51
N THR A 408 -5.94 1.78 -21.77
CA THR A 408 -5.63 0.68 -20.85
C THR A 408 -6.50 0.72 -19.60
N ARG A 409 -6.68 -0.44 -18.95
CA ARG A 409 -7.35 -0.54 -17.65
C ARG A 409 -6.73 0.38 -16.57
N LYS A 410 -5.41 0.59 -16.62
CA LYS A 410 -4.69 1.48 -15.68
C LYS A 410 -5.14 2.92 -15.85
N LEU A 411 -5.19 3.39 -17.10
CA LEU A 411 -5.68 4.73 -17.45
C LEU A 411 -7.16 4.90 -17.08
N VAL A 412 -8.01 3.93 -17.44
CA VAL A 412 -9.43 3.96 -17.08
C VAL A 412 -9.60 4.03 -15.56
N LYS A 413 -8.86 3.23 -14.80
CA LYS A 413 -8.86 3.34 -13.34
C LYS A 413 -8.40 4.72 -12.86
N SER A 414 -7.34 5.30 -13.42
CA SER A 414 -6.83 6.61 -13.00
C SER A 414 -7.80 7.77 -13.29
N ILE A 415 -8.75 7.56 -14.20
CA ILE A 415 -9.82 8.51 -14.54
C ILE A 415 -11.08 8.29 -13.68
N PHE A 416 -11.66 7.09 -13.74
CA PHE A 416 -12.96 6.80 -13.11
C PHE A 416 -12.86 6.67 -11.58
N MET A 417 -11.71 6.21 -11.04
CA MET A 417 -11.55 6.09 -9.59
C MET A 417 -11.54 7.46 -8.90
N PRO A 418 -10.84 8.51 -9.38
CA PRO A 418 -10.96 9.83 -8.76
C PRO A 418 -12.25 10.58 -9.06
N MET A 419 -12.95 10.26 -10.16
CA MET A 419 -14.21 10.92 -10.51
C MET A 419 -15.28 10.75 -9.44
N ILE A 420 -15.43 9.56 -8.87
CA ILE A 420 -16.38 9.31 -7.77
C ILE A 420 -16.02 10.08 -6.49
N TYR A 421 -14.75 10.48 -6.34
CA TYR A 421 -14.29 11.34 -5.24
C TYR A 421 -14.40 12.84 -5.57
N GLY A 422 -15.09 13.20 -6.66
CA GLY A 422 -15.34 14.61 -7.02
C GLY A 422 -14.21 15.30 -7.79
N LYS A 423 -13.28 14.54 -8.40
CA LYS A 423 -12.22 15.15 -9.22
C LYS A 423 -12.82 15.91 -10.41
N SER A 424 -12.38 17.16 -10.59
CA SER A 424 -12.89 18.02 -11.67
C SER A 424 -12.51 17.50 -13.06
N MET A 425 -13.30 17.86 -14.08
CA MET A 425 -13.00 17.53 -15.48
C MET A 425 -11.62 18.05 -15.91
N PHE A 426 -11.25 19.24 -15.46
CA PHE A 426 -9.95 19.82 -15.76
C PHE A 426 -8.82 18.96 -15.18
N SER A 427 -8.95 18.53 -13.93
CA SER A 427 -7.97 17.63 -13.29
C SER A 427 -7.92 16.26 -13.96
N VAL A 428 -9.05 15.74 -14.46
CA VAL A 428 -9.07 14.52 -15.27
C VAL A 428 -8.32 14.72 -16.58
N GLY A 429 -8.56 15.82 -17.30
CA GLY A 429 -7.85 16.15 -18.54
C GLY A 429 -6.34 16.34 -18.32
N VAL A 430 -5.93 16.94 -17.19
CA VAL A 430 -4.51 16.99 -16.79
C VAL A 430 -3.95 15.60 -16.56
N SER A 431 -4.66 14.71 -15.86
CA SER A 431 -4.19 13.34 -15.67
C SER A 431 -4.11 12.53 -16.96
N ILE A 432 -5.00 12.74 -17.92
CA ILE A 432 -4.89 12.15 -19.26
C ILE A 432 -3.62 12.65 -19.97
N LYS A 433 -3.29 13.95 -19.81
CA LYS A 433 -2.08 14.54 -20.40
C LYS A 433 -0.79 14.09 -19.71
N GLU A 434 -0.85 13.80 -18.42
CA GLU A 434 0.28 13.28 -17.64
C GLU A 434 0.53 11.79 -17.88
N GLU A 435 -0.47 11.03 -18.34
CA GLU A 435 -0.27 9.63 -18.72
C GLU A 435 0.53 9.53 -20.02
N SER A 436 1.58 8.71 -20.02
CA SER A 436 2.59 8.68 -21.09
C SER A 436 2.06 8.26 -22.46
N SER A 437 1.02 7.42 -22.52
CA SER A 437 0.51 6.89 -23.79
C SER A 437 -0.32 7.92 -24.57
N LEU A 438 -1.34 8.51 -23.95
CA LEU A 438 -2.17 9.53 -24.59
C LEU A 438 -1.57 10.93 -24.53
N GLY A 439 -0.83 11.24 -23.46
CA GLY A 439 -0.29 12.56 -23.21
C GLY A 439 0.78 12.99 -24.21
N GLN A 440 1.48 12.05 -24.86
CA GLN A 440 2.44 12.38 -25.93
C GLN A 440 1.74 12.73 -27.25
N ILE A 441 0.56 12.15 -27.46
CA ILE A 441 -0.14 12.19 -28.74
C ILE A 441 -1.15 13.35 -28.77
N LEU A 442 -1.91 13.53 -27.67
CA LEU A 442 -3.00 14.48 -27.60
C LEU A 442 -2.53 15.86 -27.13
N THR A 443 -3.10 16.93 -27.68
CA THR A 443 -2.88 18.27 -27.13
C THR A 443 -3.59 18.40 -25.78
N LYS A 444 -3.20 19.40 -24.98
CA LYS A 444 -3.89 19.69 -23.72
C LYS A 444 -5.39 19.96 -23.92
N LYS A 445 -5.76 20.58 -25.04
CA LYS A 445 -7.15 20.88 -25.39
C LYS A 445 -7.91 19.59 -25.67
N ASP A 446 -7.32 18.67 -26.43
CA ASP A 446 -7.92 17.37 -26.75
C ASP A 446 -8.12 16.53 -25.49
N CYS A 447 -7.15 16.51 -24.57
CA CYS A 447 -7.31 15.81 -23.30
C CYS A 447 -8.49 16.35 -22.46
N ILE A 448 -8.74 17.66 -22.50
CA ILE A 448 -9.88 18.28 -21.79
C ILE A 448 -11.20 17.93 -22.48
N HIS A 449 -11.25 17.91 -23.81
CA HIS A 449 -12.42 17.46 -24.56
C HIS A 449 -12.73 15.99 -24.29
N LEU A 450 -11.72 15.12 -24.34
CA LEU A 450 -11.86 13.71 -24.01
C LEU A 450 -12.36 13.52 -22.56
N ALA A 451 -11.83 14.28 -21.60
CA ALA A 451 -12.31 14.24 -20.22
C ALA A 451 -13.81 14.64 -20.10
N LYS A 452 -14.29 15.57 -20.92
CA LYS A 452 -15.71 15.94 -21.00
C LYS A 452 -16.55 14.79 -21.53
N ASP A 453 -16.11 14.15 -22.61
CA ASP A 453 -16.81 13.00 -23.20
C ASP A 453 -16.85 11.79 -22.25
N ILE A 454 -15.76 11.51 -21.54
CA ILE A 454 -15.71 10.47 -20.50
C ILE A 454 -16.69 10.78 -19.36
N LYS A 455 -16.75 12.04 -18.91
CA LYS A 455 -17.73 12.43 -17.87
C LYS A 455 -19.16 12.28 -18.35
N ASN A 456 -19.45 12.64 -19.60
CA ASN A 456 -20.78 12.48 -20.19
C ASN A 456 -21.18 11.01 -20.21
N TYR A 457 -20.29 10.14 -20.72
CA TYR A 457 -20.49 8.68 -20.68
C TYR A 457 -20.78 8.19 -19.25
N TRP A 458 -19.94 8.58 -18.27
CA TRP A 458 -20.13 8.16 -16.89
C TRP A 458 -21.48 8.62 -16.31
N SER A 459 -21.87 9.86 -16.59
CA SER A 459 -23.16 10.41 -16.12
C SER A 459 -24.38 9.76 -16.75
N GLN A 460 -24.25 9.22 -17.97
CA GLN A 460 -25.31 8.46 -18.62
C GLN A 460 -25.39 7.04 -18.06
N ASP A 461 -24.25 6.35 -17.94
CA ASP A 461 -24.20 4.99 -17.43
C ASP A 461 -24.53 4.88 -15.93
N ASN A 462 -24.28 5.96 -15.17
CA ASN A 462 -24.49 6.03 -13.72
C ASN A 462 -25.38 7.21 -13.33
N GLN A 463 -26.50 7.40 -14.04
CA GLN A 463 -27.37 8.57 -13.89
C GLN A 463 -27.78 8.86 -12.44
N ILE A 464 -28.31 7.86 -11.71
CA ILE A 464 -28.75 8.05 -10.33
C ILE A 464 -27.58 8.42 -9.42
N GLY A 465 -26.44 7.73 -9.56
CA GLY A 465 -25.22 8.04 -8.79
C GLY A 465 -24.68 9.44 -9.10
N TYR A 466 -24.71 9.85 -10.36
CA TYR A 466 -24.35 11.20 -10.77
C TYR A 466 -25.27 12.26 -10.16
N LEU A 467 -26.58 12.03 -10.16
CA LEU A 467 -27.57 12.91 -9.55
C LEU A 467 -27.38 13.02 -8.03
N LEU A 468 -27.10 11.91 -7.35
CA LEU A 468 -26.78 11.89 -5.91
C LEU A 468 -25.54 12.73 -5.62
N MET A 469 -24.45 12.55 -6.38
CA MET A 469 -23.25 13.37 -6.22
C MET A 469 -23.51 14.86 -6.47
N LYS A 470 -24.34 15.20 -7.46
CA LYS A 470 -24.74 16.58 -7.75
C LYS A 470 -25.57 17.17 -6.60
N LEU A 471 -26.48 16.40 -6.02
CA LEU A 471 -27.27 16.81 -4.85
C LEU A 471 -26.35 17.13 -3.66
N LEU A 472 -25.42 16.23 -3.32
CA LEU A 472 -24.46 16.45 -2.23
C LEU A 472 -23.60 17.70 -2.47
N SER A 473 -23.16 17.92 -3.71
CA SER A 473 -22.42 19.12 -4.09
C SER A 473 -23.26 20.39 -3.93
N ASN A 474 -24.54 20.37 -4.29
CA ASN A 474 -25.44 21.51 -4.17
C ASN A 474 -25.73 21.85 -2.71
N ILE A 475 -25.87 20.84 -1.84
CA ILE A 475 -26.02 21.04 -0.38
C ILE A 475 -24.77 21.76 0.17
N GLY A 476 -23.57 21.26 -0.15
CA GLY A 476 -22.33 21.90 0.29
C GLY A 476 -22.20 23.35 -0.22
N TRP A 477 -22.58 23.60 -1.48
CA TRP A 477 -22.60 24.94 -2.05
C TRP A 477 -23.59 25.87 -1.35
N LEU A 478 -24.81 25.40 -1.06
CA LEU A 478 -25.82 26.17 -0.33
C LEU A 478 -25.35 26.53 1.08
N CYS A 479 -24.76 25.57 1.81
CA CYS A 479 -24.15 25.83 3.12
C CYS A 479 -23.06 26.90 3.04
N SER A 480 -22.18 26.79 2.04
CA SER A 480 -21.09 27.74 1.80
C SER A 480 -21.58 29.16 1.53
N ILE A 481 -22.62 29.33 0.69
CA ILE A 481 -23.23 30.66 0.42
C ILE A 481 -23.85 31.28 1.65
N GLN A 482 -24.46 30.46 2.51
CA GLN A 482 -25.02 30.93 3.78
C GLN A 482 -23.95 31.17 4.86
N ASN A 483 -22.66 31.00 4.53
CA ASN A 483 -21.55 31.04 5.48
C ASN A 483 -21.77 30.08 6.66
N LYS A 484 -22.37 28.92 6.38
CA LYS A 484 -22.66 27.85 7.35
C LYS A 484 -21.71 26.68 7.14
N LYS A 485 -21.36 26.03 8.25
CA LYS A 485 -20.61 24.77 8.25
C LYS A 485 -21.50 23.63 7.73
N LEU A 486 -20.92 22.68 7.02
CA LEU A 486 -21.60 21.45 6.65
C LEU A 486 -21.37 20.39 7.73
N PHE A 487 -22.45 19.79 8.21
CA PHE A 487 -22.40 18.74 9.23
C PHE A 487 -22.90 17.42 8.63
N TYR A 488 -22.22 16.32 8.94
CA TYR A 488 -22.72 14.97 8.70
C TYR A 488 -22.19 14.03 9.78
N SER A 489 -22.93 12.99 10.10
CA SER A 489 -22.60 12.08 11.20
C SER A 489 -22.83 10.63 10.84
N ASN A 490 -22.18 9.76 11.59
CA ASN A 490 -22.55 8.35 11.73
C ASN A 490 -22.81 8.07 13.22
N LYS A 491 -22.91 6.79 13.61
CA LYS A 491 -23.17 6.42 15.01
C LYS A 491 -22.03 6.76 15.99
N TYR A 492 -20.81 6.97 15.50
CA TYR A 492 -19.61 7.16 16.31
C TYR A 492 -19.21 8.63 16.46
N TYR A 493 -19.37 9.42 15.41
CA TYR A 493 -18.96 10.83 15.39
C TYR A 493 -19.75 11.65 14.36
N ARG A 494 -19.71 12.96 14.54
CA ARG A 494 -20.15 13.97 13.58
C ARG A 494 -18.93 14.71 13.03
N THR A 495 -18.81 14.74 11.71
CA THR A 495 -17.83 15.57 11.01
C THR A 495 -18.38 16.98 10.80
N ILE A 496 -17.51 17.97 10.98
CA ILE A 496 -17.74 19.38 10.68
C ILE A 496 -16.84 19.77 9.51
N GLN A 497 -17.43 20.23 8.40
CA GLN A 497 -16.70 20.83 7.29
C GLN A 497 -16.89 22.34 7.30
N ASP A 498 -15.85 23.05 7.72
CA ASP A 498 -15.76 24.52 7.78
C ASP A 498 -14.60 25.01 6.90
N TYR A 499 -14.62 24.64 5.62
CA TYR A 499 -13.59 25.05 4.68
C TYR A 499 -13.66 26.56 4.44
N LYS A 500 -12.63 27.28 4.87
CA LYS A 500 -12.50 28.72 4.67
C LYS A 500 -11.44 29.02 3.63
N LYS A 501 -11.64 30.13 2.93
CA LYS A 501 -10.59 30.72 2.10
C LYS A 501 -9.53 31.27 3.04
N SER A 502 -8.28 30.81 2.92
CA SER A 502 -7.23 31.44 3.68
C SER A 502 -7.00 32.86 3.19
N GLU A 503 -6.91 33.79 4.13
CA GLU A 503 -6.30 35.07 3.86
C GLU A 503 -4.80 34.81 3.80
N VAL A 504 -4.20 35.02 2.63
CA VAL A 504 -2.75 35.04 2.51
C VAL A 504 -2.28 36.25 3.32
N ARG A 505 -2.01 36.05 4.62
CA ARG A 505 -1.38 37.08 5.43
C ARG A 505 0.00 37.35 4.84
N ASN A 506 0.24 38.58 4.39
CA ASN A 506 1.56 39.01 3.96
C ASN A 506 2.57 38.67 5.07
N LYS A 507 3.69 38.04 4.69
CA LYS A 507 4.72 37.55 5.63
C LYS A 507 5.21 38.62 6.62
N GLU A 508 5.06 39.90 6.28
CA GLU A 508 5.43 41.04 7.13
C GLU A 508 4.60 41.12 8.43
N GLN A 509 3.35 40.68 8.45
CA GLN A 509 2.53 40.69 9.67
C GLN A 509 2.90 39.62 10.71
N ARG A 510 3.77 38.64 10.36
CA ARG A 510 4.26 37.65 11.33
C ARG A 510 5.42 38.16 12.20
N LEU A 511 6.09 39.25 11.80
CA LEU A 511 7.18 39.86 12.57
C LEU A 511 6.69 40.99 13.49
N GLY A 512 5.42 41.38 13.42
CA GLY A 512 4.82 42.46 14.22
C GLY A 512 4.03 42.01 15.45
N ILE A 513 4.27 40.80 15.98
CA ILE A 513 3.70 40.43 17.28
C ILE A 513 4.58 41.05 18.36
N ASN A 514 4.10 42.17 18.92
CA ASN A 514 4.65 42.83 20.10
C ASN A 514 4.97 41.81 21.20
N ALA A 515 6.24 41.79 21.60
CA ALA A 515 6.83 40.90 22.59
C ALA A 515 6.42 41.21 24.05
N SER A 516 5.29 41.88 24.30
CA SER A 516 4.96 42.42 25.62
C SER A 516 3.97 41.60 26.47
N ASN A 517 3.38 40.51 25.97
CA ASN A 517 2.35 39.74 26.72
C ASN A 517 2.54 38.22 26.76
N CYS A 518 3.75 37.70 26.59
CA CYS A 518 4.04 36.31 26.91
C CYS A 518 4.76 36.22 28.26
N PHE A 519 4.12 35.57 29.23
CA PHE A 519 4.72 35.19 30.51
C PHE A 519 6.09 34.53 30.33
N PRO A 520 7.05 34.75 31.26
CA PRO A 520 8.43 34.33 31.07
C PRO A 520 8.54 32.81 31.23
N LEU A 521 8.73 32.11 30.11
CA LEU A 521 9.47 30.86 30.12
C LEU A 521 10.92 31.25 30.36
N VAL A 522 11.42 30.93 31.56
CA VAL A 522 12.84 31.02 31.91
C VAL A 522 13.61 30.18 30.89
N VAL A 523 14.28 30.86 29.97
CA VAL A 523 15.30 30.29 29.09
C VAL A 523 16.63 30.70 29.70
N GLU A 524 17.29 29.78 30.39
CA GLU A 524 18.72 29.92 30.65
C GLU A 524 19.46 29.79 29.32
N GLU A 525 20.13 30.88 28.94
CA GLU A 525 21.09 30.90 27.84
C GLU A 525 22.28 29.99 28.14
N ARG A 526 22.53 29.01 27.27
CA ARG A 526 23.89 28.48 27.04
C ARG A 526 24.19 28.45 25.54
N SER A 527 24.98 29.44 25.15
CA SER A 527 25.98 29.49 24.07
C SER A 527 25.95 28.40 22.98
N SER A 528 25.65 28.85 21.76
CA SER A 528 26.29 28.47 20.48
C SER A 528 26.84 27.04 20.32
N ILE A 529 26.00 26.13 19.83
CA ILE A 529 26.43 24.94 19.06
C ILE A 529 25.48 24.80 17.86
N SER A 530 26.06 24.64 16.67
CA SER A 530 25.38 24.40 15.40
C SER A 530 24.57 23.10 15.43
N LEU A 531 23.26 23.20 15.14
CA LEU A 531 22.36 22.04 15.03
C LEU A 531 22.37 21.49 13.59
N PRO A 532 22.65 20.19 13.36
CA PRO A 532 22.19 19.49 12.19
C PRO A 532 20.76 18.95 12.39
N CYS A 533 20.09 18.79 11.26
CA CYS A 533 18.79 18.18 10.98
C CYS A 533 18.18 17.26 12.07
N ARG A 534 16.89 17.50 12.36
CA ARG A 534 16.04 16.74 13.29
C ARG A 534 16.02 15.23 12.99
N GLY A 535 16.86 14.48 13.69
CA GLY A 535 16.69 13.06 13.98
C GLY A 535 15.88 12.87 15.27
N TRP A 536 15.22 11.73 15.37
CA TRP A 536 14.65 11.24 16.63
C TRP A 536 15.76 11.14 17.67
N SER A 537 15.56 11.72 18.86
CA SER A 537 16.47 11.52 19.99
C SER A 537 16.11 10.21 20.70
N PRO A 538 17.07 9.27 20.88
CA PRO A 538 16.83 8.02 21.57
C PRO A 538 17.16 8.19 23.05
N ASN A 539 16.21 8.69 23.85
CA ASN A 539 16.37 8.74 25.31
C ASN A 539 15.11 8.22 26.00
N TYR A 540 14.71 6.99 25.67
CA TYR A 540 13.91 6.14 26.56
C TYR A 540 14.27 4.67 26.25
N ILE A 541 15.45 4.23 26.73
CA ILE A 541 15.79 2.82 26.83
C ILE A 541 15.50 2.41 28.27
N LEU A 542 14.36 1.76 28.51
CA LEU A 542 14.13 1.02 29.75
C LEU A 542 14.88 -0.30 29.64
N LYS A 543 15.84 -0.54 30.54
CA LYS A 543 16.52 -1.83 30.66
C LYS A 543 15.52 -2.90 31.15
N PRO A 544 15.58 -4.14 30.65
CA PRO A 544 14.75 -5.22 31.16
C PRO A 544 15.27 -5.67 32.53
N GLY A 545 14.41 -5.68 33.56
CA GLY A 545 14.76 -6.33 34.84
C GLY A 545 14.26 -5.73 36.15
N GLN A 546 13.36 -4.74 36.18
CA GLN A 546 12.73 -4.32 37.45
C GLN A 546 11.21 -4.15 37.30
N VAL A 547 10.49 -5.23 37.60
CA VAL A 547 9.07 -5.20 37.93
C VAL A 547 8.97 -4.88 39.41
N THR A 548 8.58 -3.65 39.76
CA THR A 548 7.84 -3.39 40.99
C THR A 548 6.65 -2.48 40.69
N ARG A 549 5.48 -2.92 41.14
CA ARG A 549 4.20 -2.24 41.02
C ARG A 549 4.28 -0.86 41.68
N GLN A 550 3.93 0.18 40.92
CA GLN A 550 2.96 1.22 41.27
C GLN A 550 2.91 2.22 40.10
N VAL A 551 1.82 2.21 39.35
CA VAL A 551 1.51 3.27 38.38
C VAL A 551 0.93 4.43 39.19
N PRO A 552 1.54 5.63 39.21
CA PRO A 552 0.86 6.79 39.75
C PRO A 552 -0.24 7.20 38.77
N LEU A 553 -1.48 7.17 39.26
CA LEU A 553 -2.63 7.81 38.62
C LEU A 553 -2.29 9.28 38.35
N ALA A 554 -2.17 9.64 37.07
CA ALA A 554 -2.12 11.04 36.68
C ALA A 554 -3.48 11.69 36.99
N PRO A 555 -3.50 12.93 37.52
CA PRO A 555 -4.72 13.58 37.97
C PRO A 555 -5.65 13.88 36.79
N ILE A 556 -6.91 13.45 36.96
CA ILE A 556 -8.05 13.84 36.15
C ILE A 556 -8.18 15.36 36.29
N LEU A 557 -7.90 16.11 35.22
CA LEU A 557 -8.31 17.51 35.11
C LEU A 557 -9.80 17.54 34.73
N PRO A 558 -10.64 18.36 35.39
CA PRO A 558 -12.06 18.41 35.11
C PRO A 558 -12.32 19.07 33.76
N LEU A 559 -13.17 18.41 32.97
CA LEU A 559 -13.73 18.91 31.72
C LEU A 559 -14.61 20.14 32.00
N VAL A 560 -14.35 21.23 31.27
CA VAL A 560 -15.33 22.28 30.93
C VAL A 560 -15.32 22.44 29.42
#